data_AF-A0A1W9WI86-F1
#
_entry.id   AF-A0A1W9WI86-F1
#
_cell.length_a   1.000
_cell.length_b   1.000
_cell.length_c   1.000
_cell.angle_alpha   90.00
_cell.angle_beta   90.00
_cell.angle_gamma   90.00
#
_symmetry.space_group_name_H-M   'P 1'
#
loop_
_entity.id
_entity.type
_entity.pdbx_description
1 polymer ?
#
loop_
_entity_poly.entity_id
_entity_poly.type
_entity_poly.pdbx_seq_one_letter_code
_entity_poly.pdbx_strand_id
1 'polypeptide(L)'
;MTKLTRKEIIDILVTAREQGNIPNLSGMDLSQAQMSGFNLHEVSLTDANLQEANLKYAYLKQASFRRANLQNADLHGANLSSSFLVKANLQQANLQECDLQHASLAKVNLSYANLSGARLDNAFLGNADLQHANLSNVTLHNTDMHGANLDNANLTGVSYNHATLWPDDFTPPDTAIKEEKNRFHIFVPVALGLILVSIAILFMLGRLCNDED
;
A
#
# COMPACT_ATOMS: atom_id res chain seq x y z
N MET A 1 -12.98 -10.45 29.09
CA MET A 1 -13.96 -9.40 28.73
C MET A 1 -15.10 -10.07 27.98
N THR A 2 -16.33 -9.62 28.16
CA THR A 2 -17.49 -10.17 27.44
C THR A 2 -17.46 -9.70 25.99
N LYS A 3 -17.67 -10.63 25.07
CA LYS A 3 -17.78 -10.36 23.63
C LYS A 3 -18.95 -9.41 23.36
N LEU A 4 -18.70 -8.35 22.58
CA LEU A 4 -19.76 -7.41 22.22
C LEU A 4 -20.69 -7.99 21.16
N THR A 5 -21.97 -7.71 21.31
CA THR A 5 -22.99 -7.98 20.31
C THR A 5 -22.93 -6.95 19.18
N ARG A 6 -23.47 -7.31 18.01
CA ARG A 6 -23.57 -6.39 16.86
C ARG A 6 -24.31 -5.10 17.21
N LYS A 7 -25.35 -5.18 18.05
CA LYS A 7 -26.12 -4.02 18.47
C LYS A 7 -25.28 -3.07 19.34
N GLU A 8 -24.58 -3.60 20.34
CA GLU A 8 -23.70 -2.79 21.21
C GLU A 8 -22.60 -2.11 20.40
N ILE A 9 -22.01 -2.79 19.41
CA ILE A 9 -21.04 -2.18 18.50
C ILE A 9 -21.66 -0.99 17.77
N ILE A 10 -22.85 -1.17 17.18
CA ILE A 10 -23.55 -0.07 16.47
C ILE A 10 -23.82 1.09 17.42
N ASP A 11 -24.34 0.81 18.61
CA ASP A 11 -24.68 1.83 19.60
C ASP A 11 -23.44 2.65 19.99
N ILE A 12 -22.31 1.99 20.26
CA ILE A 12 -21.02 2.67 20.53
C ILE A 12 -20.60 3.56 19.35
N LEU A 13 -20.65 3.03 18.13
CA LEU A 13 -20.23 3.76 16.92
C LEU A 13 -21.11 4.98 16.66
N VAL A 14 -22.43 4.84 16.80
CA VAL A 14 -23.40 5.91 16.55
C VAL A 14 -23.30 6.97 17.64
N THR A 15 -23.35 6.59 18.91
CA THR A 15 -23.30 7.53 20.03
C THR A 15 -22.02 8.36 20.03
N ALA A 16 -20.85 7.74 19.76
CA ALA A 16 -19.60 8.50 19.68
C ALA A 16 -19.64 9.56 18.56
N ARG A 17 -20.15 9.19 17.37
CA ARG A 17 -20.24 10.10 16.21
C ARG A 17 -21.22 11.24 16.44
N GLU A 18 -22.36 10.97 17.03
CA GLU A 18 -23.36 12.00 17.39
C GLU A 18 -22.79 13.03 18.37
N GLN A 19 -21.86 12.61 19.22
CA GLN A 19 -21.15 13.46 20.16
C GLN A 19 -19.91 14.14 19.55
N GLY A 20 -19.61 13.90 18.27
CA GLY A 20 -18.40 14.41 17.62
C GLY A 20 -17.10 13.75 18.09
N ASN A 21 -17.18 12.59 18.73
CA ASN A 21 -16.04 11.83 19.23
C ASN A 21 -15.61 10.74 18.24
N ILE A 22 -14.34 10.38 18.31
CA ILE A 22 -13.82 9.18 17.63
C ILE A 22 -14.35 7.94 18.35
N PRO A 23 -15.00 6.98 17.66
CA PRO A 23 -15.47 5.77 18.31
C PRO A 23 -14.31 4.93 18.87
N ASN A 24 -14.48 4.42 20.10
CA ASN A 24 -13.44 3.67 20.80
C ASN A 24 -13.92 2.26 21.14
N LEU A 25 -13.26 1.28 20.53
CA LEU A 25 -13.44 -0.16 20.74
C LEU A 25 -12.14 -0.82 21.22
N SER A 26 -11.23 -0.05 21.81
CA SER A 26 -9.90 -0.53 22.21
C SER A 26 -9.99 -1.59 23.31
N GLY A 27 -9.21 -2.65 23.20
CA GLY A 27 -9.16 -3.76 24.15
C GLY A 27 -10.41 -4.65 24.17
N MET A 28 -11.44 -4.34 23.38
CA MET A 28 -12.70 -5.08 23.39
C MET A 28 -12.58 -6.43 22.70
N ASP A 29 -13.40 -7.38 23.14
CA ASP A 29 -13.56 -8.67 22.46
C ASP A 29 -14.63 -8.57 21.37
N LEU A 30 -14.15 -8.56 20.13
CA LEU A 30 -14.89 -8.49 18.87
C LEU A 30 -14.63 -9.75 18.03
N SER A 31 -14.17 -10.83 18.64
CA SER A 31 -13.93 -12.10 17.94
C SER A 31 -15.19 -12.56 17.21
N GLN A 32 -15.08 -12.98 15.95
CA GLN A 32 -16.19 -13.38 15.07
C GLN A 32 -17.30 -12.32 14.90
N ALA A 33 -17.04 -11.07 15.26
CA ALA A 33 -18.02 -10.01 15.07
C ALA A 33 -18.36 -9.85 13.59
N GLN A 34 -19.65 -9.70 13.30
CA GLN A 34 -20.13 -9.45 11.95
C GLN A 34 -20.18 -7.94 11.74
N MET A 35 -19.23 -7.40 10.98
CA MET A 35 -19.05 -5.96 10.73
C MET A 35 -18.81 -5.65 9.24
N SER A 36 -19.20 -6.56 8.34
CA SER A 36 -19.10 -6.32 6.89
C SER A 36 -19.84 -5.03 6.51
N GLY A 37 -19.17 -4.22 5.69
CA GLY A 37 -19.67 -2.93 5.21
C GLY A 37 -19.79 -1.84 6.28
N PHE A 38 -19.32 -2.07 7.51
CA PHE A 38 -19.42 -1.05 8.56
C PHE A 38 -18.58 0.17 8.23
N ASN A 39 -19.13 1.36 8.51
CA ASN A 39 -18.31 2.54 8.63
C ASN A 39 -17.58 2.49 9.97
N LEU A 40 -16.28 2.25 9.90
CA LEU A 40 -15.33 2.18 11.00
C LEU A 40 -14.20 3.22 10.79
N HIS A 41 -14.50 4.31 10.09
CA HIS A 41 -13.55 5.40 9.88
C HIS A 41 -13.03 5.93 11.23
N GLU A 42 -11.71 6.09 11.32
CA GLU A 42 -10.98 6.58 12.50
C GLU A 42 -11.16 5.79 13.80
N VAL A 43 -11.91 4.68 13.80
CA VAL A 43 -12.18 3.92 15.02
C VAL A 43 -10.88 3.48 15.70
N SER A 44 -10.84 3.56 17.02
CA SER A 44 -9.76 2.93 17.79
C SER A 44 -10.12 1.49 18.11
N LEU A 45 -9.41 0.55 17.50
CA LEU A 45 -9.41 -0.90 17.75
C LEU A 45 -8.08 -1.36 18.36
N THR A 46 -7.35 -0.44 18.99
CA THR A 46 -6.06 -0.72 19.64
C THR A 46 -6.22 -1.83 20.68
N ASP A 47 -5.35 -2.84 20.66
CA ASP A 47 -5.41 -4.04 21.52
C ASP A 47 -6.73 -4.86 21.44
N ALA A 48 -7.62 -4.59 20.48
CA ALA A 48 -8.87 -5.32 20.35
C ALA A 48 -8.65 -6.76 19.85
N ASN A 49 -9.50 -7.68 20.29
CA ASN A 49 -9.56 -9.03 19.74
C ASN A 49 -10.58 -9.09 18.61
N LEU A 50 -10.14 -9.28 17.38
CA LEU A 50 -10.91 -9.36 16.14
C LEU A 50 -10.70 -10.71 15.44
N GLN A 51 -10.25 -11.74 16.16
CA GLN A 51 -10.05 -13.07 15.59
C GLN A 51 -11.31 -13.53 14.87
N GLU A 52 -11.17 -14.02 13.63
CA GLU A 52 -12.27 -14.51 12.80
C GLU A 52 -13.39 -13.47 12.53
N ALA A 53 -13.17 -12.18 12.80
CA ALA A 53 -14.15 -11.14 12.53
C ALA A 53 -14.40 -10.99 11.03
N ASN A 54 -15.65 -10.74 10.66
CA ASN A 54 -16.04 -10.45 9.28
C ASN A 54 -16.07 -8.93 9.07
N LEU A 55 -15.06 -8.41 8.40
CA LEU A 55 -14.82 -7.01 8.07
C LEU A 55 -14.86 -6.75 6.55
N LYS A 56 -15.43 -7.67 5.75
CA LYS A 56 -15.53 -7.52 4.29
C LYS A 56 -16.11 -6.17 3.91
N TYR A 57 -15.45 -5.46 3.00
CA TYR A 57 -15.88 -4.16 2.50
C TYR A 57 -16.09 -3.08 3.59
N ALA A 58 -15.56 -3.28 4.80
CA ALA A 58 -15.65 -2.27 5.85
C ALA A 58 -14.83 -1.03 5.47
N TYR A 59 -15.33 0.14 5.86
CA TYR A 59 -14.63 1.40 5.68
C TYR A 59 -13.78 1.69 6.93
N LEU A 60 -12.49 1.35 6.85
CA LEU A 60 -11.51 1.35 7.94
C LEU A 60 -10.42 2.41 7.74
N LYS A 61 -10.67 3.40 6.88
CA LYS A 61 -9.74 4.49 6.62
C LYS A 61 -9.35 5.17 7.93
N GLN A 62 -8.05 5.33 8.15
CA GLN A 62 -7.46 5.95 9.36
C GLN A 62 -7.80 5.24 10.69
N ALA A 63 -8.35 4.02 10.68
CA ALA A 63 -8.58 3.25 11.90
C ALA A 63 -7.25 2.84 12.58
N SER A 64 -7.27 2.70 13.90
CA SER A 64 -6.12 2.20 14.67
C SER A 64 -6.33 0.75 15.08
N PHE A 65 -5.50 -0.16 14.57
CA PHE A 65 -5.42 -1.57 14.92
C PHE A 65 -4.11 -1.92 15.65
N ARG A 66 -3.46 -0.93 16.26
CA ARG A 66 -2.16 -1.15 16.94
C ARG A 66 -2.28 -2.30 17.93
N ARG A 67 -1.44 -3.33 17.78
CA ARG A 67 -1.43 -4.56 18.60
C ARG A 67 -2.76 -5.34 18.63
N ALA A 68 -3.70 -5.05 17.74
CA ALA A 68 -4.94 -5.80 17.64
C ALA A 68 -4.69 -7.21 17.12
N ASN A 69 -5.55 -8.15 17.51
CA ASN A 69 -5.50 -9.53 17.04
C ASN A 69 -6.58 -9.76 15.98
N LEU A 70 -6.21 -9.79 14.70
CA LEU A 70 -7.05 -10.05 13.54
C LEU A 70 -6.75 -11.42 12.89
N GLN A 71 -6.22 -12.37 13.64
CA GLN A 71 -5.92 -13.70 13.11
C GLN A 71 -7.19 -14.32 12.49
N ASN A 72 -7.08 -14.87 11.28
CA ASN A 72 -8.19 -15.44 10.50
C ASN A 72 -9.35 -14.47 10.19
N ALA A 73 -9.19 -13.15 10.40
CA ALA A 73 -10.23 -12.18 10.06
C ALA A 73 -10.41 -12.08 8.54
N ASP A 74 -11.63 -11.79 8.10
CA ASP A 74 -11.94 -11.59 6.69
C ASP A 74 -12.14 -10.10 6.41
N LEU A 75 -11.12 -9.47 5.81
CA LEU A 75 -11.09 -8.06 5.42
C LEU A 75 -11.28 -7.86 3.91
N HIS A 76 -11.66 -8.89 3.15
CA HIS A 76 -11.75 -8.80 1.68
C HIS A 76 -12.45 -7.52 1.20
N GLY A 77 -11.77 -6.77 0.33
CA GLY A 77 -12.24 -5.51 -0.25
C GLY A 77 -12.41 -4.35 0.74
N ALA A 78 -11.93 -4.47 1.99
CA ALA A 78 -12.00 -3.37 2.95
C ALA A 78 -11.05 -2.21 2.59
N ASN A 79 -11.45 -1.00 2.96
CA ASN A 79 -10.61 0.19 2.80
C ASN A 79 -9.87 0.47 4.11
N LEU A 80 -8.60 0.11 4.17
CA LEU A 80 -7.66 0.35 5.27
C LEU A 80 -6.67 1.48 4.94
N SER A 81 -6.97 2.36 3.98
CA SER A 81 -6.06 3.44 3.60
C SER A 81 -5.70 4.31 4.81
N SER A 82 -4.42 4.65 4.95
CA SER A 82 -3.87 5.45 6.07
C SER A 82 -4.14 4.89 7.47
N SER A 83 -4.46 3.61 7.62
CA SER A 83 -4.70 2.98 8.92
C SER A 83 -3.40 2.62 9.66
N PHE A 84 -3.50 2.37 10.96
CA PHE A 84 -2.36 2.08 11.83
C PHE A 84 -2.42 0.64 12.35
N LEU A 85 -1.64 -0.27 11.78
CA LEU A 85 -1.59 -1.70 12.11
C LEU A 85 -0.27 -2.12 12.77
N VAL A 86 0.47 -1.17 13.32
CA VAL A 86 1.78 -1.45 13.95
C VAL A 86 1.65 -2.55 15.00
N LYS A 87 2.43 -3.63 14.83
CA LYS A 87 2.42 -4.84 15.68
C LYS A 87 1.07 -5.58 15.75
N ALA A 88 0.15 -5.36 14.81
CA ALA A 88 -1.08 -6.16 14.74
C ALA A 88 -0.77 -7.59 14.31
N ASN A 89 -1.62 -8.54 14.72
CA ASN A 89 -1.57 -9.92 14.24
C ASN A 89 -2.64 -10.14 13.17
N LEU A 90 -2.25 -10.27 11.90
CA LEU A 90 -3.08 -10.58 10.74
C LEU A 90 -2.73 -11.95 10.14
N GLN A 91 -2.13 -12.84 10.95
CA GLN A 91 -1.82 -14.20 10.52
C GLN A 91 -3.06 -14.88 9.93
N GLN A 92 -2.91 -15.47 8.75
CA GLN A 92 -3.99 -16.15 8.01
C GLN A 92 -5.21 -15.27 7.68
N ALA A 93 -5.12 -13.94 7.79
CA ALA A 93 -6.21 -13.06 7.44
C ALA A 93 -6.45 -13.01 5.92
N ASN A 94 -7.70 -12.81 5.52
CA ASN A 94 -8.06 -12.54 4.14
C ASN A 94 -8.08 -11.03 3.89
N LEU A 95 -7.10 -10.52 3.15
CA LEU A 95 -6.91 -9.12 2.77
C LEU A 95 -6.97 -8.93 1.24
N GLN A 96 -7.61 -9.87 0.54
CA GLN A 96 -7.77 -9.80 -0.91
C GLN A 96 -8.41 -8.47 -1.31
N GLU A 97 -7.87 -7.83 -2.35
CA GLU A 97 -8.40 -6.60 -2.93
C GLU A 97 -8.55 -5.43 -1.91
N CYS A 98 -7.85 -5.48 -0.77
CA CYS A 98 -7.86 -4.39 0.19
C CYS A 98 -7.12 -3.15 -0.32
N ASP A 99 -7.61 -1.98 0.08
CA ASP A 99 -6.86 -0.74 -0.03
C ASP A 99 -6.07 -0.51 1.26
N LEU A 100 -4.75 -0.66 1.20
CA LEU A 100 -3.80 -0.42 2.30
C LEU A 100 -2.85 0.74 1.98
N GLN A 101 -3.23 1.61 1.03
CA GLN A 101 -2.36 2.73 0.66
C GLN A 101 -2.06 3.62 1.86
N HIS A 102 -0.80 4.03 2.01
CA HIS A 102 -0.32 4.83 3.14
C HIS A 102 -0.47 4.18 4.53
N ALA A 103 -0.81 2.89 4.62
CA ALA A 103 -0.99 2.22 5.91
C ALA A 103 0.36 2.04 6.64
N SER A 104 0.33 2.13 7.97
CA SER A 104 1.47 1.82 8.83
C SER A 104 1.38 0.38 9.33
N LEU A 105 2.15 -0.50 8.72
CA LEU A 105 2.18 -1.95 8.94
C LEU A 105 3.50 -2.40 9.60
N ALA A 106 4.24 -1.49 10.23
CA ALA A 106 5.53 -1.83 10.83
C ALA A 106 5.40 -2.96 11.87
N LYS A 107 6.23 -4.00 11.77
CA LYS A 107 6.22 -5.17 12.66
C LYS A 107 4.89 -5.93 12.71
N VAL A 108 4.05 -5.83 11.68
CA VAL A 108 2.81 -6.61 11.57
C VAL A 108 3.14 -8.08 11.31
N ASN A 109 2.34 -9.00 11.86
CA ASN A 109 2.37 -10.41 11.45
C ASN A 109 1.32 -10.63 10.34
N LEU A 110 1.76 -10.86 9.11
CA LEU A 110 0.97 -11.22 7.94
C LEU A 110 1.30 -12.63 7.44
N SER A 111 1.91 -13.48 8.28
CA SER A 111 2.26 -14.84 7.89
C SER A 111 1.01 -15.61 7.42
N TYR A 112 1.12 -16.31 6.30
CA TYR A 112 0.02 -17.03 5.63
C TYR A 112 -1.19 -16.17 5.23
N ALA A 113 -1.11 -14.84 5.31
CA ALA A 113 -2.20 -13.97 4.92
C ALA A 113 -2.39 -13.93 3.41
N ASN A 114 -3.62 -13.72 2.95
CA ASN A 114 -3.93 -13.59 1.54
C ASN A 114 -4.14 -12.10 1.19
N LEU A 115 -3.17 -11.47 0.54
CA LEU A 115 -3.22 -10.08 0.09
C LEU A 115 -3.40 -9.96 -1.44
N SER A 116 -3.85 -11.02 -2.13
CA SER A 116 -3.87 -10.98 -3.61
C SER A 116 -4.69 -9.79 -4.13
N GLY A 117 -4.09 -9.00 -5.04
CA GLY A 117 -4.73 -7.82 -5.61
C GLY A 117 -4.84 -6.61 -4.67
N ALA A 118 -4.25 -6.67 -3.46
CA ALA A 118 -4.25 -5.53 -2.55
C ALA A 118 -3.38 -4.37 -3.07
N ARG A 119 -3.70 -3.15 -2.63
CA ARG A 119 -2.94 -1.93 -2.94
C ARG A 119 -2.15 -1.50 -1.73
N LEU A 120 -0.82 -1.54 -1.82
CA LEU A 120 0.10 -1.20 -0.73
C LEU A 120 0.93 0.05 -1.02
N ASP A 121 0.56 0.84 -2.03
CA ASP A 121 1.33 2.02 -2.42
C ASP A 121 1.56 2.98 -1.25
N ASN A 122 2.81 3.39 -1.06
CA ASN A 122 3.28 4.24 0.03
C ASN A 122 3.04 3.65 1.45
N ALA A 123 2.81 2.35 1.59
CA ALA A 123 2.70 1.70 2.90
C ALA A 123 4.07 1.47 3.54
N PHE A 124 4.07 1.33 4.87
CA PHE A 124 5.28 1.07 5.67
C PHE A 124 5.18 -0.32 6.32
N LEU A 125 5.85 -1.32 5.75
CA LEU A 125 5.95 -2.70 6.24
C LEU A 125 7.32 -3.02 6.86
N GLY A 126 8.05 -2.00 7.34
CA GLY A 126 9.35 -2.22 7.98
C GLY A 126 9.30 -3.29 9.08
N ASN A 127 10.14 -4.31 8.95
CA ASN A 127 10.21 -5.48 9.84
C ASN A 127 8.89 -6.29 9.96
N ALA A 128 8.02 -6.27 8.95
CA ALA A 128 6.82 -7.10 8.91
C ALA A 128 7.17 -8.59 8.66
N ASP A 129 6.35 -9.50 9.17
CA ASP A 129 6.43 -10.93 8.85
C ASP A 129 5.42 -11.27 7.75
N LEU A 130 5.90 -11.57 6.54
CA LEU A 130 5.10 -11.94 5.37
C LEU A 130 5.39 -13.38 4.93
N GLN A 131 5.91 -14.23 5.82
CA GLN A 131 6.20 -15.63 5.52
C GLN A 131 4.97 -16.33 4.93
N HIS A 132 5.13 -17.00 3.80
CA HIS A 132 4.04 -17.69 3.09
C HIS A 132 2.84 -16.82 2.68
N ALA A 133 2.94 -15.49 2.76
CA ALA A 133 1.86 -14.61 2.36
C ALA A 133 1.63 -14.64 0.86
N ASN A 134 0.37 -14.53 0.43
CA ASN A 134 0.04 -14.38 -0.98
C ASN A 134 0.00 -12.89 -1.36
N LEU A 135 1.04 -12.40 -2.04
CA LEU A 135 1.17 -11.02 -2.54
C LEU A 135 0.97 -10.95 -4.07
N SER A 136 0.27 -11.93 -4.67
CA SER A 136 0.10 -11.94 -6.12
C SER A 136 -0.70 -10.73 -6.60
N ASN A 137 -0.24 -10.08 -7.68
CA ASN A 137 -0.87 -8.91 -8.29
C ASN A 137 -1.03 -7.69 -7.35
N VAL A 138 -0.15 -7.55 -6.35
CA VAL A 138 -0.13 -6.40 -5.44
C VAL A 138 0.63 -5.22 -6.03
N THR A 139 0.18 -3.99 -5.75
CA THR A 139 0.95 -2.76 -6.03
C THR A 139 1.77 -2.34 -4.83
N LEU A 140 3.08 -2.14 -5.02
CA LEU A 140 4.07 -1.82 -3.99
C LEU A 140 4.79 -0.50 -4.28
N HIS A 141 4.20 0.42 -5.04
CA HIS A 141 4.89 1.67 -5.40
C HIS A 141 5.25 2.48 -4.16
N ASN A 142 6.52 2.90 -4.06
CA ASN A 142 7.04 3.65 -2.90
C ASN A 142 6.85 2.93 -1.55
N THR A 143 6.68 1.60 -1.55
CA THR A 143 6.47 0.84 -0.32
C THR A 143 7.79 0.61 0.39
N ASP A 144 7.79 0.80 1.70
CA ASP A 144 8.95 0.50 2.53
C ASP A 144 8.79 -0.87 3.19
N MET A 145 9.58 -1.86 2.76
CA MET A 145 9.61 -3.22 3.31
C MET A 145 10.99 -3.58 3.88
N HIS A 146 11.79 -2.60 4.32
CA HIS A 146 13.09 -2.90 4.91
C HIS A 146 12.97 -3.90 6.08
N GLY A 147 13.84 -4.91 6.09
CA GLY A 147 13.84 -5.96 7.12
C GLY A 147 12.58 -6.83 7.18
N ALA A 148 11.66 -6.73 6.23
CA ALA A 148 10.50 -7.61 6.19
C ALA A 148 10.91 -9.05 5.84
N ASN A 149 10.26 -10.05 6.44
CA ASN A 149 10.48 -11.46 6.09
C ASN A 149 9.54 -11.87 4.95
N LEU A 150 10.10 -12.14 3.77
CA LEU A 150 9.37 -12.56 2.56
C LEU A 150 9.55 -14.05 2.23
N ASP A 151 10.05 -14.86 3.17
CA ASP A 151 10.32 -16.28 2.91
C ASP A 151 9.05 -17.00 2.43
N ASN A 152 9.15 -17.66 1.28
CA ASN A 152 8.05 -18.38 0.62
C ASN A 152 6.82 -17.51 0.29
N ALA A 153 6.93 -16.18 0.27
CA ALA A 153 5.84 -15.31 -0.15
C ALA A 153 5.62 -15.42 -1.68
N ASN A 154 4.36 -15.42 -2.11
CA ASN A 154 4.03 -15.42 -3.53
C ASN A 154 4.04 -13.98 -4.07
N LEU A 155 5.07 -13.65 -4.85
CA LEU A 155 5.25 -12.33 -5.48
C LEU A 155 4.97 -12.38 -7.00
N THR A 156 4.06 -13.23 -7.46
CA THR A 156 3.70 -13.28 -8.89
C THR A 156 2.93 -12.02 -9.29
N GLY A 157 3.40 -11.32 -10.33
CA GLY A 157 2.69 -10.17 -10.91
C GLY A 157 2.67 -8.91 -10.04
N VAL A 158 3.51 -8.81 -9.01
CA VAL A 158 3.62 -7.56 -8.22
C VAL A 158 4.07 -6.42 -9.13
N SER A 159 3.55 -5.22 -8.89
CA SER A 159 4.05 -3.99 -9.50
C SER A 159 4.82 -3.18 -8.46
N TYR A 160 6.03 -2.75 -8.80
CA TYR A 160 6.85 -1.92 -7.93
C TYR A 160 7.66 -0.91 -8.74
N ASN A 161 8.26 0.07 -8.07
CA ASN A 161 9.06 1.12 -8.72
C ASN A 161 10.39 1.32 -7.99
N HIS A 162 11.25 2.19 -8.54
CA HIS A 162 12.57 2.50 -7.99
C HIS A 162 12.58 3.06 -6.54
N ALA A 163 11.44 3.52 -6.02
CA ALA A 163 11.33 4.03 -4.65
C ALA A 163 10.87 2.94 -3.65
N THR A 164 10.63 1.72 -4.12
CA THR A 164 10.28 0.59 -3.27
C THR A 164 11.52 0.08 -2.54
N LEU A 165 11.48 0.02 -1.21
CA LEU A 165 12.57 -0.47 -0.38
C LEU A 165 12.32 -1.95 -0.04
N TRP A 166 13.23 -2.80 -0.49
CA TRP A 166 13.18 -4.24 -0.24
C TRP A 166 13.99 -4.60 1.02
N PRO A 167 13.82 -5.80 1.59
CA PRO A 167 14.71 -6.31 2.62
C PRO A 167 16.17 -6.38 2.12
N ASP A 168 17.12 -6.30 3.05
CA ASP A 168 18.54 -6.48 2.72
C ASP A 168 18.76 -7.85 2.08
N ASP A 169 19.65 -7.91 1.10
CA ASP A 169 19.98 -9.13 0.31
C ASP A 169 18.79 -9.77 -0.43
N PHE A 170 17.62 -9.13 -0.49
CA PHE A 170 16.48 -9.61 -1.25
C PHE A 170 16.56 -9.15 -2.71
N THR A 171 16.41 -10.10 -3.65
CA THR A 171 16.28 -9.82 -5.07
C THR A 171 14.83 -9.94 -5.50
N PRO A 172 14.16 -8.85 -5.94
CA PRO A 172 12.78 -8.91 -6.43
C PRO A 172 12.67 -9.84 -7.64
N PRO A 173 11.54 -10.56 -7.79
CA PRO A 173 11.38 -11.52 -8.87
C PRO A 173 11.37 -10.81 -10.24
N ASP A 174 11.98 -11.43 -11.25
CA ASP A 174 12.00 -10.89 -12.61
C ASP A 174 10.61 -10.82 -13.27
N THR A 175 9.66 -11.60 -12.76
CA THR A 175 8.25 -11.61 -13.21
C THR A 175 7.45 -10.39 -12.73
N ALA A 176 8.02 -9.55 -11.87
CA ALA A 176 7.34 -8.36 -11.38
C ALA A 176 7.34 -7.23 -12.43
N ILE A 177 6.28 -6.45 -12.42
CA ILE A 177 6.10 -5.26 -13.26
C ILE A 177 6.92 -4.14 -12.63
N LYS A 178 8.00 -3.73 -13.31
CA LYS A 178 8.89 -2.65 -12.87
C LYS A 178 8.46 -1.34 -13.53
N GLU A 179 7.87 -0.42 -12.77
CA GLU A 179 7.59 0.92 -13.26
C GLU A 179 8.87 1.77 -13.22
N GLU A 180 9.45 2.00 -14.39
CA GLU A 180 10.55 2.96 -14.52
C GLU A 180 10.03 4.38 -14.34
N LYS A 181 10.76 5.19 -13.58
CA LYS A 181 10.49 6.63 -13.44
C LYS A 181 10.42 7.19 -14.85
N ASN A 182 9.26 7.73 -15.27
CA ASN A 182 9.09 8.39 -16.56
C ASN A 182 10.33 9.23 -16.87
N ARG A 183 11.22 8.73 -17.72
CA ARG A 183 12.20 9.55 -18.38
C ARG A 183 11.36 10.40 -19.32
N PHE A 184 10.92 11.55 -18.81
CA PHE A 184 10.71 12.71 -19.67
C PHE A 184 12.04 12.91 -20.39
N HIS A 185 12.18 12.24 -21.53
CA HIS A 185 13.01 12.74 -22.60
C HIS A 185 12.43 14.12 -22.87
N ILE A 186 13.07 15.14 -22.30
CA ILE A 186 13.10 16.46 -22.89
C ILE A 186 13.53 16.19 -24.32
N PHE A 187 12.55 16.16 -25.22
CA PHE A 187 12.76 16.05 -26.64
C PHE A 187 13.37 17.40 -27.02
N VAL A 188 14.69 17.54 -26.90
CA VAL A 188 15.39 18.58 -27.65
C VAL A 188 15.24 18.14 -29.10
N PRO A 189 14.37 18.76 -29.91
CA PRO A 189 14.18 18.29 -31.26
C PRO A 189 15.52 18.51 -31.97
N VAL A 190 16.00 17.45 -32.62
CA VAL A 190 17.21 17.46 -33.47
C VAL A 190 17.13 18.55 -34.57
N ALA A 191 15.99 19.20 -34.73
CA ALA A 191 15.80 20.38 -35.58
C ALA A 191 16.64 21.62 -35.19
N LEU A 192 17.03 21.82 -33.92
CA LEU A 192 17.85 23.01 -33.57
C LEU A 192 19.34 22.85 -33.90
N GLY A 193 19.85 21.61 -34.00
CA GLY A 193 21.24 21.33 -34.37
C GLY A 193 21.54 21.50 -35.87
N LEU A 194 20.54 21.34 -36.73
CA LEU A 194 20.67 21.48 -38.18
C LEU A 194 20.53 22.94 -38.66
N ILE A 195 19.85 23.81 -37.91
CA ILE A 195 19.70 25.22 -38.29
C ILE A 195 21.03 25.99 -38.11
N LEU A 196 21.82 25.66 -37.07
CA LEU A 196 23.13 26.29 -36.87
C LEU A 196 24.17 25.85 -37.91
N VAL A 197 24.14 24.59 -38.34
CA VAL A 197 25.04 24.08 -39.40
C VAL A 197 24.66 24.67 -40.77
N SER A 198 23.37 24.88 -41.03
CA SER A 198 22.89 25.50 -42.28
C SER A 198 23.26 26.99 -42.38
N ILE A 199 23.16 27.75 -41.28
CA ILE A 199 23.55 29.17 -41.27
C ILE A 199 25.08 29.34 -41.38
N ALA A 200 25.87 28.44 -40.78
CA ALA A 200 27.32 28.46 -40.91
C ALA A 200 27.81 28.12 -42.33
N ILE A 201 27.15 27.18 -43.02
CA ILE A 201 27.47 26.83 -44.41
C ILE A 201 27.05 27.95 -45.38
N LEU A 202 25.93 28.64 -45.14
CA LEU A 202 25.53 29.80 -45.95
C LEU A 202 26.51 30.99 -45.79
N PHE A 203 27.04 31.22 -44.58
CA PHE A 203 28.06 32.25 -44.35
C PHE A 203 29.43 31.91 -44.94
N MET A 204 29.79 30.62 -45.01
CA MET A 204 31.04 30.16 -45.64
C MET A 204 30.96 30.20 -47.17
N LEU A 205 29.83 29.85 -47.77
CA LEU A 205 29.63 29.91 -49.22
C LEU A 205 29.47 31.34 -49.74
N GLY A 206 28.86 32.24 -48.97
CA GLY A 206 28.74 33.67 -49.32
C GLY A 206 30.07 34.44 -49.33
N ARG A 207 31.12 33.91 -48.66
CA ARG A 207 32.48 34.50 -48.69
C ARG A 207 33.36 33.99 -49.83
N LEU A 208 32.99 32.89 -50.48
CA LEU A 208 33.75 32.32 -51.61
C LEU A 208 33.34 32.88 -52.98
N CYS A 209 32.26 33.67 -53.06
CA CYS A 209 31.78 34.25 -54.32
C CYS A 209 32.11 35.74 -54.53
N ASN A 210 32.83 36.39 -53.60
CA ASN A 210 33.17 37.82 -53.69
C ASN A 210 34.67 38.10 -53.94
N ASP A 211 35.48 37.08 -54.22
CA ASP A 211 36.94 37.21 -54.44
C ASP A 211 37.38 36.74 -55.85
N GLU A 212 36.57 36.98 -56.88
CA GLU A 212 37.05 36.96 -58.28
C GLU A 212 36.56 38.24 -59.00
N ASP A 213 37.44 39.24 -59.03
CA ASP A 213 37.54 40.24 -60.11
C ASP A 213 38.08 39.58 -61.40
#